data_AF-A0A7T7ZVV4-F1
#
_entry.id   AF-A0A7T7ZVV4-F1
#
_cell.length_a   1.000
_cell.length_b   1.000
_cell.length_c   1.000
_cell.angle_alpha   90.00
_cell.angle_beta   90.00
_cell.angle_gamma   90.00
#
_symmetry.space_group_name_H-M   'P 1'
#
loop_
_entity.id
_entity.type
_entity.pdbx_description
1 polymer ?
#
loop_
_entity_poly.entity_id
_entity_poly.type
_entity_poly.pdbx_seq_one_letter_code
_entity_poly.pdbx_strand_id
1 'polypeptide(L)'
;MALQNVSRKIICEKYMTDETGKNLRDYKFYCFDGKPKIVGIYQDRNSDKETTGDFFDMNFEWVDLRFGMPNALNKPQKPQKFQEMIKIAEILSEGMPEVRVDLYISNNKIYFGELTFFDGGGFDKIEPLEWDYKLGSWIKLPKKMLSNGD
;
A
#
# COMPACT_ATOMS: atom_id res chain seq x y z
N MET A 1 22.01 -3.74 3.48
CA MET A 1 20.58 -4.13 3.48
C MET A 1 19.88 -3.38 4.59
N ALA A 2 18.63 -2.92 4.39
CA ALA A 2 17.90 -2.09 5.35
C ALA A 2 17.57 -2.77 6.70
N LEU A 3 17.67 -4.11 6.78
CA LEU A 3 17.34 -4.90 7.97
C LEU A 3 18.56 -5.67 8.50
N GLN A 4 19.63 -4.95 8.86
CA GLN A 4 20.79 -5.55 9.53
C GLN A 4 20.72 -5.28 11.05
N ASN A 5 21.10 -6.28 11.86
CA ASN A 5 21.21 -6.17 13.32
C ASN A 5 19.92 -5.87 14.10
N VAL A 6 18.75 -6.23 13.57
CA VAL A 6 17.48 -6.13 14.29
C VAL A 6 17.32 -7.34 15.23
N SER A 7 17.03 -7.10 16.51
CA SER A 7 16.75 -8.17 17.48
C SER A 7 15.48 -8.93 17.09
N ARG A 8 15.53 -10.27 17.12
CA ARG A 8 14.35 -11.11 16.83
C ARG A 8 13.28 -10.89 17.91
N LYS A 9 12.08 -10.48 17.48
CA LYS A 9 10.90 -10.27 18.32
C LYS A 9 9.68 -10.89 17.65
N ILE A 10 8.66 -11.18 18.45
CA ILE A 10 7.34 -11.64 17.99
C ILE A 10 6.33 -10.58 18.44
N ILE A 11 5.44 -10.19 17.53
CA ILE A 11 4.29 -9.34 17.81
C ILE A 11 3.05 -10.22 17.60
N CYS A 12 2.12 -10.20 18.55
CA CYS A 12 0.84 -10.90 18.45
C CYS A 12 -0.28 -9.86 18.49
N GLU A 13 -1.14 -9.86 17.48
CA GLU A 13 -2.31 -9.00 17.38
C GLU A 13 -3.61 -9.80 17.34
N LYS A 14 -4.74 -9.12 17.56
CA LYS A 14 -6.05 -9.75 17.49
C LYS A 14 -6.37 -10.10 16.04
N TYR A 15 -6.84 -11.34 15.80
CA TYR A 15 -7.38 -11.73 14.50
C TYR A 15 -8.62 -10.89 14.13
N MET A 16 -8.61 -10.31 12.93
CA MET A 16 -9.64 -9.41 12.44
C MET A 16 -10.15 -9.84 11.07
N THR A 17 -11.42 -9.54 10.82
CA THR A 17 -12.12 -9.81 9.56
C THR A 17 -12.80 -8.54 9.07
N ASP A 18 -13.14 -8.52 7.77
CA ASP A 18 -13.95 -7.46 7.17
C ASP A 18 -15.44 -7.56 7.60
N GLU A 19 -16.28 -6.72 7.01
CA GLU A 19 -17.73 -6.72 7.24
C GLU A 19 -18.43 -8.04 6.88
N THR A 20 -17.82 -8.88 6.03
CA THR A 20 -18.36 -10.19 5.64
C THR A 20 -18.02 -11.27 6.66
N GLY A 21 -17.12 -10.99 7.60
CA GLY A 21 -16.64 -11.93 8.61
C GLY A 21 -15.71 -13.01 8.07
N LYS A 22 -15.27 -12.92 6.80
CA LYS A 22 -14.47 -13.95 6.13
C LYS A 22 -13.01 -13.54 6.00
N ASN A 23 -12.73 -12.56 5.14
CA ASN A 23 -11.37 -12.19 4.79
C ASN A 23 -11.17 -10.69 4.98
N LEU A 24 -10.06 -10.31 5.58
CA LEU A 24 -9.70 -8.91 5.69
C LEU A 24 -9.19 -8.42 4.33
N ARG A 25 -9.76 -7.32 3.83
CA ARG A 25 -9.21 -6.63 2.65
C ARG A 25 -8.08 -5.71 3.08
N ASP A 26 -6.98 -5.76 2.34
CA ASP A 26 -5.85 -4.85 2.52
C ASP A 26 -5.98 -3.68 1.55
N TYR A 27 -5.91 -2.47 2.08
CA TYR A 27 -5.88 -1.22 1.31
C TYR A 27 -4.48 -0.66 1.41
N LYS A 28 -3.71 -0.82 0.34
CA LYS A 28 -2.31 -0.46 0.28
C LYS A 28 -2.14 0.85 -0.49
N PHE A 29 -1.98 1.95 0.24
CA PHE A 29 -1.80 3.28 -0.34
C PHE A 29 -0.34 3.50 -0.69
N TYR A 30 -0.05 3.74 -1.97
CA TYR A 30 1.28 4.13 -2.45
C TYR A 30 1.40 5.64 -2.37
N CYS A 31 2.26 6.08 -1.46
CA CYS A 31 2.42 7.48 -1.08
C CYS A 31 3.78 8.01 -1.50
N PHE A 32 3.80 9.25 -1.96
CA PHE A 32 5.00 9.94 -2.44
C PHE A 32 5.09 11.30 -1.76
N ASP A 33 5.98 11.46 -0.79
CA ASP A 33 6.16 12.69 0.00
C ASP A 33 4.84 13.16 0.65
N GLY A 34 4.24 12.29 1.49
CA GLY A 34 2.97 12.57 2.16
C GLY A 34 1.74 12.53 1.25
N LYS A 35 1.88 12.18 -0.05
CA LYS A 35 0.77 12.23 -1.02
C LYS A 35 0.41 10.83 -1.54
N PRO A 36 -0.68 10.22 -1.06
CA PRO A 36 -1.25 9.03 -1.67
C PRO A 36 -1.63 9.34 -3.12
N LYS A 37 -1.25 8.45 -4.04
CA LYS A 37 -1.60 8.59 -5.46
C LYS A 37 -2.34 7.41 -6.03
N ILE A 38 -2.03 6.22 -5.53
CA ILE A 38 -2.63 4.96 -5.94
C ILE A 38 -2.94 4.15 -4.69
N VAL A 39 -4.03 3.38 -4.72
CA VAL A 39 -4.36 2.39 -3.71
C VAL A 39 -4.57 1.04 -4.37
N GLY A 40 -3.87 0.01 -3.90
CA GLY A 40 -4.15 -1.37 -4.23
C GLY A 40 -5.13 -1.96 -3.22
N ILE A 41 -6.20 -2.58 -3.70
CA ILE A 41 -7.12 -3.37 -2.88
C ILE A 41 -6.82 -4.83 -3.13
N TYR A 42 -6.37 -5.52 -2.07
CA TYR A 42 -6.07 -6.94 -2.11
C TYR A 42 -7.14 -7.70 -1.36
N GLN A 43 -7.64 -8.75 -1.99
CA GLN A 43 -8.73 -9.57 -1.46
C GLN A 43 -8.54 -11.04 -1.79
N ASP A 44 -9.39 -11.89 -1.21
CA ASP A 44 -9.35 -13.34 -1.40
C ASP A 44 -8.03 -14.00 -0.93
N ARG A 45 -7.24 -13.28 -0.12
CA ARG A 45 -6.11 -13.83 0.64
C ARG A 45 -6.62 -14.90 1.60
N ASN A 46 -5.89 -16.02 1.69
CA ASN A 46 -6.25 -17.17 2.53
C ASN A 46 -7.63 -17.77 2.22
N SER A 47 -8.05 -17.72 0.95
CA SER A 47 -9.28 -18.36 0.46
C SER A 47 -8.99 -19.42 -0.58
N ASP A 48 -10.01 -20.17 -1.00
CA ASP A 48 -9.92 -21.12 -2.11
C ASP A 48 -9.83 -20.44 -3.50
N LYS A 49 -9.91 -19.10 -3.53
CA LYS A 49 -9.80 -18.30 -4.75
C LYS A 49 -8.40 -17.73 -4.90
N GLU A 50 -8.02 -17.45 -6.13
CA GLU A 50 -6.81 -16.70 -6.44
C GLU A 50 -6.88 -15.29 -5.81
N THR A 51 -5.80 -14.87 -5.17
CA THR A 51 -5.70 -13.53 -4.61
C THR A 51 -5.62 -12.50 -5.73
N THR A 52 -6.38 -11.42 -5.62
CA THR A 52 -6.39 -10.33 -6.61
C THR A 52 -5.80 -9.06 -6.03
N GLY A 53 -5.31 -8.19 -6.91
CA GLY A 53 -4.81 -6.87 -6.58
C GLY A 53 -5.31 -5.84 -7.57
N ASP A 54 -6.30 -5.06 -7.16
CA ASP A 54 -7.00 -4.10 -8.02
C ASP A 54 -6.61 -2.67 -7.62
N PHE A 55 -6.16 -1.86 -8.58
CA PHE A 55 -5.55 -0.55 -8.30
C PHE A 55 -6.46 0.62 -8.68
N PHE A 56 -6.48 1.65 -7.84
CA PHE A 56 -7.33 2.82 -8.04
C PHE A 56 -6.56 4.11 -7.78
N ASP A 57 -6.98 5.19 -8.44
CA ASP A 57 -6.54 6.53 -8.05
C ASP A 57 -7.29 7.05 -6.81
N MET A 58 -6.96 8.26 -6.35
CA MET A 58 -7.58 8.85 -5.16
C MET A 58 -9.01 9.37 -5.40
N ASN A 59 -9.49 9.40 -6.65
CA ASN A 59 -10.91 9.60 -6.96
C ASN A 59 -11.69 8.29 -6.90
N PHE A 60 -10.98 7.15 -6.80
CA PHE A 60 -11.49 5.78 -6.88
C PHE A 60 -11.83 5.35 -8.32
N GLU A 61 -11.16 5.94 -9.31
CA GLU A 61 -11.17 5.46 -10.68
C GLU A 61 -10.22 4.28 -10.83
N TRP A 62 -10.65 3.25 -11.56
CA TRP A 62 -9.83 2.06 -11.77
C TRP A 62 -8.69 2.41 -12.72
N VAL A 63 -7.47 2.06 -12.34
CA VAL A 63 -6.31 2.19 -13.22
C VAL A 63 -5.88 0.82 -13.73
N ASP A 64 -5.46 0.75 -15.00
CA ASP A 64 -4.84 -0.45 -15.55
C ASP A 64 -3.39 -0.53 -15.05
N LEU A 65 -3.23 -1.03 -13.83
CA LEU A 65 -1.96 -1.23 -13.13
C LEU A 65 -2.01 -2.59 -12.44
N ARG A 66 -0.94 -3.37 -12.56
CA ARG A 66 -0.77 -4.67 -11.93
C ARG A 66 0.61 -4.79 -11.30
N PHE A 67 0.65 -5.39 -10.12
CA PHE A 67 1.87 -5.84 -9.43
C PHE A 67 1.86 -7.36 -9.36
N GLY A 68 2.07 -8.03 -10.51
CA GLY A 68 2.15 -9.50 -10.59
C GLY A 68 0.89 -10.30 -10.24
N MET A 69 -0.23 -9.64 -9.92
CA MET A 69 -1.49 -10.28 -9.54
C MET A 69 -2.60 -9.96 -10.55
N PRO A 70 -3.57 -10.87 -10.75
CA PRO A 70 -4.73 -10.59 -11.57
C PRO A 70 -5.67 -9.59 -10.88
N ASN A 71 -6.51 -8.97 -11.69
CA ASN A 71 -7.65 -8.19 -11.21
C ASN A 71 -8.79 -9.12 -10.77
N ALA A 72 -9.63 -8.63 -9.85
CA ALA A 72 -10.86 -9.32 -9.50
C ALA A 72 -11.84 -9.35 -10.68
N LEU A 73 -12.61 -10.45 -10.78
CA LEU A 73 -13.72 -10.55 -11.74
C LEU A 73 -14.76 -9.44 -11.53
N ASN A 74 -14.98 -9.08 -10.27
CA ASN A 74 -15.86 -7.98 -9.89
C ASN A 74 -15.02 -6.87 -9.28
N LYS A 75 -15.11 -5.67 -9.87
CA LYS A 75 -14.42 -4.47 -9.39
C LYS A 75 -14.73 -4.24 -7.89
N PRO A 76 -13.71 -4.10 -7.03
CA PRO A 76 -13.92 -3.77 -5.63
C PRO A 76 -14.70 -2.46 -5.45
N GLN A 77 -15.58 -2.43 -4.45
CA GLN A 77 -16.38 -1.25 -4.13
C GLN A 77 -15.57 -0.24 -3.32
N LYS A 78 -15.90 1.05 -3.50
CA LYS A 78 -15.32 2.14 -2.72
C LYS A 78 -15.67 1.96 -1.23
N PRO A 79 -14.68 1.85 -0.33
CA PRO A 79 -14.99 1.72 1.09
C PRO A 79 -15.62 3.03 1.59
N GLN A 80 -16.59 2.93 2.49
CA GLN A 80 -17.28 4.12 3.03
C GLN A 80 -16.32 5.12 3.69
N LYS A 81 -15.23 4.61 4.28
CA LYS A 81 -14.20 5.39 4.95
C LYS A 81 -13.03 5.80 4.07
N PHE A 82 -13.15 5.72 2.74
CA PHE A 82 -12.04 5.97 1.81
C PHE A 82 -11.34 7.32 2.04
N GLN A 83 -12.10 8.39 2.24
CA GLN A 83 -11.54 9.73 2.48
C GLN A 83 -10.80 9.83 3.83
N GLU A 84 -11.23 9.08 4.84
CA GLU A 84 -10.55 9.01 6.13
C GLU A 84 -9.24 8.22 6.01
N MET A 85 -9.25 7.14 5.21
CA MET A 85 -8.04 6.35 4.92
C MET A 85 -7.00 7.16 4.14
N ILE A 86 -7.41 7.97 3.16
CA ILE A 86 -6.51 8.89 2.44
C ILE A 86 -5.81 9.82 3.44
N LYS A 87 -6.56 10.47 4.34
CA LYS A 87 -5.97 11.37 5.35
C LYS A 87 -5.00 10.67 6.28
N ILE A 88 -5.30 9.44 6.70
CA ILE A 88 -4.40 8.64 7.53
C ILE A 88 -3.12 8.33 6.75
N ALA A 89 -3.24 7.92 5.48
CA ALA A 89 -2.09 7.65 4.63
C ALA A 89 -1.23 8.90 4.38
N GLU A 90 -1.84 10.08 4.18
CA GLU A 90 -1.15 11.36 4.09
C GLU A 90 -0.30 11.64 5.34
N ILE A 91 -0.90 11.53 6.52
CA ILE A 91 -0.22 11.78 7.80
C ILE A 91 0.93 10.79 8.04
N LEU A 92 0.70 9.50 7.78
CA LEU A 92 1.70 8.47 8.06
C LEU A 92 2.88 8.47 7.08
N SER A 93 2.70 9.04 5.88
CA SER A 93 3.71 9.06 4.83
C SER A 93 4.45 10.40 4.68
N GLU A 94 4.13 11.40 5.52
CA GLU A 94 4.72 12.73 5.44
C GLU A 94 6.26 12.69 5.54
N GLY A 95 6.94 13.39 4.62
CA GLY A 95 8.40 13.48 4.58
C GLY A 95 9.12 12.22 4.05
N MET A 96 8.40 11.16 3.68
CA MET A 96 8.98 9.96 3.08
C MET A 96 8.96 10.05 1.54
N PRO A 97 10.10 9.91 0.83
CA PRO A 97 10.14 10.03 -0.63
C PRO A 97 9.16 9.09 -1.34
N GLU A 98 9.06 7.86 -0.84
CA GLU A 98 8.10 6.84 -1.22
C GLU A 98 7.87 5.93 -0.01
N VAL A 99 6.62 5.57 0.24
CA VAL A 99 6.24 4.54 1.23
C VAL A 99 4.86 4.01 0.89
N ARG A 100 4.66 2.71 1.07
CA ARG A 100 3.34 2.10 1.05
C ARG A 100 2.76 2.05 2.46
N VAL A 101 1.56 2.61 2.63
CA VAL A 101 0.81 2.58 3.88
C VAL A 101 -0.30 1.55 3.77
N ASP A 102 -0.21 0.50 4.59
CA ASP A 102 -1.19 -0.57 4.60
C ASP A 102 -2.24 -0.30 5.69
N LEU A 103 -3.50 -0.23 5.27
CA LEU A 103 -4.65 -0.04 6.14
C LEU A 103 -5.69 -1.12 5.89
N TYR A 104 -6.52 -1.39 6.90
CA TYR A 104 -7.69 -2.26 6.74
C TYR A 104 -8.86 -1.75 7.57
N ILE A 105 -10.07 -2.18 7.20
CA ILE A 105 -11.31 -1.85 7.90
C ILE A 105 -11.84 -3.10 8.59
N SER A 106 -12.09 -3.02 9.89
CA SER A 106 -12.78 -4.06 10.64
C SER A 106 -13.75 -3.42 11.63
N ASN A 107 -14.99 -3.92 11.69
CA ASN A 107 -16.05 -3.39 12.55
C ASN A 107 -16.22 -1.85 12.41
N ASN A 108 -16.21 -1.36 11.16
CA ASN A 108 -16.30 0.08 10.83
C ASN A 108 -15.20 0.94 11.50
N LYS A 109 -14.02 0.38 11.77
CA LYS A 109 -12.84 1.10 12.24
C LYS A 109 -11.68 0.85 11.29
N ILE A 110 -10.87 1.89 11.06
CA ILE A 110 -9.64 1.79 10.29
C ILE A 110 -8.52 1.40 11.25
N TYR A 111 -7.68 0.49 10.80
CA TYR A 111 -6.49 0.06 11.51
C TYR A 111 -5.28 0.19 10.59
N PHE A 112 -4.14 0.47 11.20
CA PHE A 112 -2.84 0.44 10.57
C PHE A 112 -2.30 -1.00 10.56
N GLY A 113 -1.78 -1.43 9.41
CA GLY A 113 -1.04 -2.68 9.27
C GLY A 113 0.46 -2.45 9.33
N GLU A 114 1.01 -1.82 8.29
CA GLU A 114 2.45 -1.62 8.14
C GLU A 114 2.80 -0.37 7.31
N LEU A 115 4.07 0.05 7.43
CA LEU A 115 4.74 0.93 6.48
C LEU A 115 5.78 0.10 5.73
N THR A 116 5.66 0.06 4.41
CA THR A 116 6.56 -0.70 3.54
C THR A 116 7.32 0.24 2.62
N PHE A 117 8.65 0.31 2.81
CA PHE A 117 9.55 1.21 2.08
C PHE A 117 10.12 0.62 0.79
N PHE A 118 10.02 -0.70 0.62
CA PHE A 118 10.56 -1.43 -0.51
C PHE A 118 9.59 -2.56 -0.89
N ASP A 119 8.50 -2.19 -1.56
CA ASP A 119 7.51 -3.18 -1.97
C ASP A 119 8.11 -4.21 -2.93
N GLY A 120 7.81 -5.50 -2.72
CA GLY A 120 8.42 -6.60 -3.48
C GLY A 120 9.95 -6.67 -3.43
N GLY A 121 10.59 -5.94 -2.49
CA GLY A 121 12.03 -5.71 -2.52
C GLY A 121 12.53 -4.95 -3.75
N GLY A 122 11.63 -4.32 -4.52
CA GLY A 122 11.92 -3.65 -5.78
C GLY A 122 12.03 -4.57 -7.00
N PHE A 123 11.65 -5.85 -6.89
CA PHE A 123 11.76 -6.83 -7.97
C PHE A 123 10.43 -7.24 -8.60
N ASP A 124 9.30 -6.83 -8.00
CA ASP A 124 7.99 -7.15 -8.54
C ASP A 124 7.77 -6.46 -9.88
N LYS A 125 7.18 -7.19 -10.83
CA LYS A 125 6.89 -6.68 -12.16
C LYS A 125 5.70 -5.74 -12.10
N ILE A 126 5.93 -4.47 -12.48
CA ILE A 126 4.87 -3.47 -12.65
C ILE A 126 4.42 -3.48 -14.11
N GLU A 127 3.12 -3.71 -14.32
CA GLU A 127 2.54 -3.76 -15.66
C GLU A 127 1.31 -2.88 -15.81
N PRO A 128 1.13 -2.22 -16.96
CA PRO A 128 2.10 -2.08 -18.06
C PRO A 128 3.34 -1.24 -17.67
N LEU A 129 4.42 -1.36 -18.47
CA LEU A 129 5.71 -0.73 -18.20
C LEU A 129 5.64 0.79 -18.01
N GLU A 130 4.67 1.47 -18.61
CA GLU A 130 4.43 2.90 -18.39
C GLU A 130 4.18 3.26 -16.93
N TRP A 131 3.60 2.35 -16.14
CA TRP A 131 3.40 2.58 -14.71
C TRP A 131 4.70 2.52 -13.92
N ASP A 132 5.63 1.66 -14.31
CA ASP A 132 6.95 1.60 -13.69
C ASP A 132 7.63 2.99 -13.75
N TYR A 133 7.66 3.57 -14.95
CA TYR A 133 8.16 4.94 -15.16
C TYR A 133 7.32 6.00 -14.43
N LYS A 134 5.99 5.86 -14.42
CA LYS A 134 5.08 6.83 -13.80
C LYS A 134 5.25 6.87 -12.28
N LEU A 135 5.30 5.72 -11.61
CA LEU A 135 5.56 5.63 -10.17
C LEU A 135 6.95 6.19 -9.85
N GLY A 136 7.98 5.81 -10.62
CA GLY A 136 9.33 6.34 -10.46
C GLY A 136 9.41 7.87 -10.60
N SER A 137 8.65 8.46 -11.54
CA SER A 137 8.61 9.91 -11.77
C SER A 137 8.06 10.72 -10.60
N TRP A 138 7.33 10.07 -9.68
CA TRP A 138 6.74 10.72 -8.51
C TRP A 138 7.70 10.77 -7.32
N ILE A 139 8.74 9.95 -7.33
CA ILE A 139 9.73 9.90 -6.25
C ILE A 139 10.63 11.12 -6.33
N LYS A 140 10.57 11.96 -5.30
CA LYS A 140 11.49 13.09 -5.12
C LYS A 140 12.56 12.67 -4.13
N LEU A 141 13.76 12.40 -4.65
CA LEU A 141 14.89 12.06 -3.79
C LEU A 141 15.31 13.26 -2.93
N PRO A 142 15.64 13.04 -1.65
CA PRO A 142 16.16 14.11 -0.80
C PRO A 142 17.46 14.64 -1.41
N LYS A 143 17.67 15.95 -1.31
CA LYS A 143 18.97 16.54 -1.69
C LYS A 143 20.05 15.85 -0.87
N LYS A 144 21.13 15.41 -1.52
CA LYS A 144 22.32 14.89 -0.83
C LYS A 144 22.63 15.83 0.33
N MET A 145 22.59 15.32 1.56
CA MET A 145 23.26 16.01 2.65
C MET A 145 24.74 16.01 2.29
N LEU A 146 25.25 17.14 1.84
CA LEU A 146 26.69 17.37 1.87
C LEU A 146 27.05 17.28 3.35
N SER A 147 27.70 16.19 3.76
CA SER A 147 28.41 16.15 5.02
C SER A 147 29.42 17.28 4.94
N ASN A 148 29.17 18.39 5.65
CA ASN A 148 30.24 19.29 5.99
C ASN A 148 31.20 18.44 6.82
N GLY A 149 32.34 18.10 6.24
CA GLY A 149 33.38 17.39 6.95
C GLY A 149 33.90 18.30 8.05
N ASP A 150 33.78 17.83 9.28
CA ASP A 150 34.64 18.23 10.39
C ASP A 150 35.95 17.41 10.32
#